data_AF-A0A7S4K165-F1
#
_entry.id   AF-A0A7S4K165-F1
#
_cell.length_a   1.000
_cell.length_b   1.000
_cell.length_c   1.000
_cell.angle_alpha   90.00
_cell.angle_beta   90.00
_cell.angle_gamma   90.00
#
_symmetry.space_group_name_H-M   'P 1'
#
loop_
_entity.id
_entity.type
_entity.pdbx_description
1 polymer ?
#
loop_
_entity_poly.entity_id
_entity_poly.type
_entity_poly.pdbx_seq_one_letter_code
_entity_poly.pdbx_strand_id
1 'polypeptide(L)'
;AGMLGRAGSVRELIEAGAEVGAKDKAGRTMVHWAGEYGHVEVLKTVEEQCGKEQLKHIMEQPDISGITCAHLASYRGHLEVVRYAVETCGEEVLREKDKDGRTCAHY
;
A
#
# COMPACT_ATOMS: atom_id res chain seq x y z
N ALA A 1 -1.34 3.86 12.52
CA ALA A 1 -0.32 2.80 12.69
C ALA A 1 0.50 2.60 11.40
N GLY A 2 -0.13 2.39 10.24
CA GLY A 2 0.56 2.19 8.96
C GLY A 2 1.51 3.32 8.53
N MET A 3 1.06 4.58 8.59
CA MET A 3 1.89 5.77 8.30
C MET A 3 3.20 5.84 9.12
N LEU A 4 3.19 5.31 10.34
CA LEU A 4 4.31 5.38 11.27
C LEU A 4 5.11 4.07 11.32
N GLY A 5 4.81 3.11 10.43
CA GLY A 5 5.50 1.82 10.38
C GLY A 5 5.25 0.94 11.60
N ARG A 6 4.23 1.23 12.41
CA ARG A 6 3.92 0.48 13.65
C ARG A 6 3.21 -0.83 13.33
N ALA A 7 3.93 -1.80 12.80
CA ALA A 7 3.44 -3.12 12.39
C ALA A 7 2.68 -3.85 13.53
N GLY A 8 3.22 -3.83 14.76
CA GLY A 8 2.54 -4.42 15.93
C GLY A 8 1.14 -3.82 16.18
N SER A 9 1.03 -2.49 16.12
CA SER A 9 -0.28 -1.83 16.25
C SER A 9 -1.21 -2.09 15.06
N VAL A 10 -0.67 -2.26 13.85
CA VAL A 10 -1.49 -2.68 12.69
C VAL A 10 -2.09 -4.06 12.95
N ARG A 11 -1.27 -5.01 13.42
CA ARG A 11 -1.70 -6.38 13.77
C ARG A 11 -2.85 -6.36 14.78
N GLU A 12 -2.64 -5.70 15.93
CA GLU A 12 -3.62 -5.61 17.01
C GLU A 12 -4.94 -4.97 16.54
N LEU A 13 -4.85 -3.92 15.69
CA LEU A 13 -6.04 -3.27 15.15
C LEU A 13 -6.82 -4.19 14.21
N ILE A 14 -6.14 -4.95 13.35
CA ILE A 14 -6.78 -5.92 12.45
C ILE A 14 -7.45 -7.04 13.24
N GLU A 15 -6.75 -7.60 14.24
CA GLU A 15 -7.30 -8.61 15.16
C GLU A 15 -8.53 -8.09 15.94
N ALA A 16 -8.56 -6.79 16.25
CA ALA A 16 -9.71 -6.12 16.86
C ALA A 16 -10.86 -5.80 15.87
N GLY A 17 -10.74 -6.18 14.59
CA GLY A 17 -11.76 -5.98 13.57
C GLY A 17 -11.72 -4.63 12.86
N ALA A 18 -10.58 -3.93 12.89
CA ALA A 18 -10.43 -2.70 12.10
C ALA A 18 -10.53 -2.99 10.59
N GLU A 19 -11.21 -2.09 9.87
CA GLU A 19 -11.36 -2.20 8.43
C GLU A 19 -10.03 -1.89 7.71
N VAL A 20 -9.39 -2.93 7.18
CA VAL A 20 -8.07 -2.88 6.52
C VAL A 20 -8.05 -1.94 5.30
N GLY A 21 -9.18 -1.89 4.58
CA GLY A 21 -9.37 -1.08 3.38
C GLY A 21 -9.88 0.34 3.64
N ALA A 22 -10.00 0.77 4.90
CA ALA A 22 -10.53 2.08 5.24
C ALA A 22 -9.70 3.20 4.60
N LYS A 23 -10.41 4.19 4.03
CA LYS A 23 -9.81 5.36 3.37
C LYS A 23 -9.91 6.59 4.23
N ASP A 24 -8.86 7.42 4.20
CA ASP A 24 -8.92 8.77 4.72
C ASP A 24 -9.57 9.75 3.73
N LYS A 25 -9.58 11.05 4.05
CA LYS A 25 -10.19 12.10 3.22
C LYS A 25 -9.51 12.29 1.86
N ALA A 26 -8.26 11.86 1.71
CA ALA A 26 -7.55 11.86 0.43
C ALA A 26 -7.79 10.56 -0.36
N GLY A 27 -8.64 9.65 0.13
CA GLY A 27 -8.87 8.36 -0.49
C GLY A 27 -7.74 7.35 -0.23
N ARG A 28 -6.80 7.66 0.67
CA ARG A 28 -5.64 6.81 0.94
C ARG A 28 -5.97 5.78 2.01
N THR A 29 -5.53 4.55 1.77
CA THR A 29 -5.52 3.48 2.76
C THR A 29 -4.20 3.46 3.53
N MET A 30 -4.08 2.63 4.57
CA MET A 30 -2.83 2.56 5.34
C MET A 30 -1.61 2.13 4.52
N VAL A 31 -1.78 1.36 3.43
CA VAL A 31 -0.65 0.95 2.58
C VAL A 31 -0.13 2.09 1.72
N HIS A 32 -0.96 3.09 1.37
CA HIS A 32 -0.46 4.30 0.69
C HIS A 32 0.57 5.02 1.56
N TRP A 33 0.23 5.20 2.84
CA TRP A 33 1.12 5.82 3.80
C TRP A 33 2.36 4.94 4.08
N ALA A 34 2.20 3.62 4.15
CA ALA A 34 3.33 2.72 4.28
C ALA A 34 4.26 2.80 3.06
N GLY A 35 3.71 2.92 1.84
CA GLY A 35 4.49 3.13 0.62
C GLY A 35 5.22 4.46 0.60
N GLU A 36 4.55 5.55 0.98
CA GLU A 36 5.17 6.89 1.04
C GLU A 36 6.34 6.99 2.03
N TYR A 37 6.33 6.21 3.12
CA TYR A 37 7.38 6.24 4.14
C TYR A 37 8.26 4.98 4.17
N GLY A 38 8.09 4.07 3.20
CA GLY A 38 8.96 2.90 3.03
C GLY A 38 8.77 1.78 4.06
N HIS A 39 7.59 1.65 4.64
CA HIS A 39 7.30 0.71 5.72
C HIS A 39 6.80 -0.65 5.20
N VAL A 40 7.71 -1.46 4.63
CA VAL A 40 7.37 -2.80 4.10
C VAL A 40 6.77 -3.74 5.16
N GLU A 41 7.17 -3.60 6.43
CA GLU A 41 6.65 -4.43 7.53
C GLU A 41 5.13 -4.26 7.74
N VAL A 42 4.56 -3.13 7.35
CA VAL A 42 3.10 -2.93 7.36
C VAL A 42 2.43 -3.79 6.30
N LEU A 43 3.02 -3.90 5.09
CA LEU A 43 2.49 -4.76 4.03
C LEU A 43 2.60 -6.24 4.42
N LYS A 44 3.73 -6.66 4.98
CA LYS A 44 3.93 -8.01 5.54
C LYS A 44 2.87 -8.34 6.59
N THR A 45 2.62 -7.41 7.52
CA THR A 45 1.59 -7.60 8.54
C THR A 45 0.20 -7.76 7.92
N VAL A 46 -0.16 -6.96 6.93
CA VAL A 46 -1.46 -7.09 6.24
C VAL A 46 -1.57 -8.42 5.50
N GLU A 47 -0.50 -8.88 4.85
CA GLU A 47 -0.47 -10.22 4.23
C GLU A 47 -0.65 -11.33 5.27
N GLU A 48 0.10 -11.28 6.37
CA GLU A 48 0.04 -12.29 7.44
C GLU A 48 -1.37 -12.38 8.05
N GLN A 49 -2.04 -11.25 8.26
CA GLN A 49 -3.32 -11.19 8.96
C GLN A 49 -4.52 -11.40 8.03
N CYS A 50 -4.43 -10.98 6.76
CA CYS A 50 -5.58 -10.94 5.85
C CYS A 50 -5.39 -11.72 4.55
N GLY A 51 -4.18 -12.23 4.28
CA GLY A 51 -3.84 -12.95 3.07
C GLY A 51 -3.47 -12.05 1.87
N LYS A 52 -2.86 -12.68 0.88
CA LYS A 52 -2.31 -12.03 -0.33
C LYS A 52 -3.38 -11.35 -1.18
N GLU A 53 -4.55 -11.95 -1.33
CA GLU A 53 -5.65 -11.39 -2.13
C GLU A 53 -6.16 -10.07 -1.53
N GLN A 54 -6.29 -9.99 -0.20
CA GLN A 54 -6.70 -8.77 0.47
C GLN A 54 -5.62 -7.69 0.37
N LEU A 55 -4.34 -8.06 0.54
CA LEU A 55 -3.25 -7.11 0.35
C LEU A 55 -3.24 -6.57 -1.09
N LYS A 56 -3.33 -7.45 -2.09
CA LYS A 56 -3.38 -7.08 -3.51
C LYS A 56 -4.52 -6.11 -3.79
N HIS A 57 -5.73 -6.43 -3.34
CA HIS A 57 -6.89 -5.56 -3.51
C HIS A 57 -6.64 -4.14 -2.97
N ILE A 58 -6.02 -4.03 -1.80
CA ILE A 58 -5.74 -2.72 -1.17
C ILE A 58 -4.59 -1.99 -1.88
N MET A 59 -3.58 -2.72 -2.37
CA MET A 59 -2.45 -2.18 -3.13
C MET A 59 -2.87 -1.59 -4.48
N GLU A 60 -3.88 -2.18 -5.13
CA GLU A 60 -4.45 -1.72 -6.40
C GLU A 60 -5.42 -0.54 -6.23
N GLN A 61 -5.88 -0.25 -5.00
CA GLN A 61 -6.81 0.86 -4.81
C GLN A 61 -6.11 2.22 -5.00
N PRO A 62 -6.62 3.09 -5.87
CA PRO A 62 -6.13 4.44 -5.98
C PRO A 62 -6.74 5.37 -4.92
N ASP A 63 -5.99 6.42 -4.61
CA ASP A 63 -6.47 7.61 -3.92
C ASP A 63 -7.31 8.52 -4.85
N ILE A 64 -7.76 9.67 -4.34
CA ILE A 64 -8.60 10.58 -5.15
C ILE A 64 -7.90 11.14 -6.39
N SER A 65 -6.58 11.04 -6.50
CA SER A 65 -5.77 11.50 -7.62
C SER A 65 -5.31 10.37 -8.55
N GLY A 66 -5.77 9.14 -8.31
CA GLY A 66 -5.31 7.97 -9.06
C GLY A 66 -3.97 7.42 -8.54
N ILE A 67 -3.46 7.93 -7.42
CA ILE A 67 -2.16 7.54 -6.87
C ILE A 67 -2.34 6.26 -6.05
N THR A 68 -1.51 5.26 -6.31
CA THR A 68 -1.47 4.00 -5.55
C THR A 68 -0.28 3.95 -4.59
N CYS A 69 -0.20 2.91 -3.75
CA CYS A 69 0.96 2.64 -2.91
C CYS A 69 2.28 2.60 -3.72
N ALA A 70 2.27 1.95 -4.89
CA ALA A 70 3.45 1.84 -5.74
C ALA A 70 3.95 3.20 -6.26
N HIS A 71 3.03 4.12 -6.62
CA HIS A 71 3.39 5.48 -7.02
C HIS A 71 4.14 6.22 -5.91
N LEU A 72 3.59 6.20 -4.68
CA LEU A 72 4.20 6.88 -3.54
C LEU A 72 5.56 6.26 -3.16
N ALA A 73 5.66 4.93 -3.21
CA ALA A 73 6.91 4.24 -2.95
C ALA A 73 8.00 4.58 -3.99
N SER A 74 7.65 4.59 -5.29
CA SER A 74 8.58 5.01 -6.35
C SER A 74 9.04 6.45 -6.19
N TYR A 75 8.10 7.38 -5.98
CA TYR A 75 8.39 8.81 -5.82
C TYR A 75 9.38 9.09 -4.69
N ARG A 76 9.37 8.25 -3.65
CA ARG A 76 10.22 8.38 -2.47
C ARG A 76 11.46 7.47 -2.52
N GLY A 77 11.64 6.68 -3.58
CA GLY A 77 12.77 5.76 -3.74
C GLY A 77 12.71 4.52 -2.84
N HIS A 78 11.54 4.16 -2.33
CA HIS A 78 11.35 3.02 -1.42
C HIS A 78 11.22 1.70 -2.19
N LEU A 79 12.33 1.28 -2.81
CA LEU A 79 12.39 0.10 -3.68
C LEU A 79 11.99 -1.20 -2.97
N GLU A 80 12.22 -1.32 -1.66
CA GLU A 80 11.81 -2.51 -0.91
C GLU A 80 10.30 -2.71 -0.88
N VAL A 81 9.51 -1.63 -0.76
CA VAL A 81 8.05 -1.72 -0.84
C VAL A 81 7.61 -2.15 -2.23
N VAL A 82 8.22 -1.58 -3.27
CA VAL A 82 7.90 -1.91 -4.67
C VAL A 82 8.23 -3.38 -4.98
N ARG A 83 9.40 -3.87 -4.58
CA ARG A 83 9.79 -5.28 -4.76
C ARG A 83 8.82 -6.21 -4.05
N TYR A 84 8.53 -5.93 -2.78
CA TYR A 84 7.60 -6.75 -2.00
C TYR A 84 6.20 -6.78 -2.63
N ALA A 85 5.71 -5.62 -3.09
CA ALA A 85 4.43 -5.52 -3.78
C ALA A 85 4.38 -6.44 -5.02
N VAL A 86 5.42 -6.46 -5.84
CA VAL A 86 5.48 -7.30 -7.05
C VAL A 86 5.58 -8.78 -6.68
N GLU A 87 6.46 -9.14 -5.75
CA GLU A 87 6.68 -10.52 -5.31
C GLU A 87 5.41 -11.14 -4.71
N THR A 88 4.62 -10.35 -3.97
CA THR A 88 3.43 -10.83 -3.26
C THR A 88 2.14 -10.67 -4.06
N CYS A 89 1.96 -9.54 -4.75
CA CYS A 89 0.70 -9.16 -5.39
C CYS A 89 0.72 -9.25 -6.93
N GLY A 90 1.90 -9.48 -7.53
CA GLY A 90 2.11 -9.54 -8.98
C GLY A 90 2.37 -8.18 -9.62
N GLU A 91 2.85 -8.20 -10.86
CA GLU A 91 3.27 -6.98 -11.59
C GLU A 91 2.12 -6.02 -11.94
N GLU A 92 0.86 -6.48 -11.89
CA GLU A 92 -0.31 -5.65 -12.19
C GLU A 92 -0.41 -4.42 -11.29
N VAL A 93 0.07 -4.50 -10.04
CA VAL A 93 0.08 -3.37 -9.09
C VAL A 93 0.95 -2.19 -9.55
N LEU A 94 1.80 -2.39 -10.56
CA LEU A 94 2.65 -1.36 -11.17
C LEU A 94 2.02 -0.70 -12.40
N ARG A 95 0.93 -1.26 -12.93
CA ARG A 95 0.35 -0.83 -14.21
C ARG A 95 -0.73 0.24 -14.08
N GLU A 96 -1.22 0.46 -12.87
CA GLU A 96 -2.17 1.52 -12.57
C GLU A 96 -1.62 2.89 -12.99
N LYS A 97 -2.51 3.72 -13.53
CA LYS A 97 -2.18 5.07 -13.98
C LYS A 97 -2.90 6.09 -13.10
N ASP A 98 -2.17 7.12 -12.72
CA ASP A 98 -2.75 8.29 -12.09
C ASP A 98 -3.61 9.11 -13.06
N LYS A 99 -4.19 10.22 -12.56
CA LYS A 99 -5.00 11.13 -13.39
C LYS A 99 -4.23 11.80 -14.53
N ASP A 100 -2.91 11.86 -14.47
CA ASP A 100 -2.04 12.38 -15.53
C ASP A 100 -1.58 11.27 -16.50
N GLY A 101 -2.07 10.04 -16.33
CA GLY A 101 -1.69 8.89 -17.16
C GLY A 101 -0.33 8.29 -16.82
N ARG A 102 0.28 8.69 -15.69
CA ARG A 102 1.60 8.22 -15.24
C ARG A 102 1.43 6.95 -14.42
N THR A 103 2.29 5.97 -14.71
CA THR A 103 2.49 4.81 -13.83
C THR A 103 3.55 5.11 -12.76
N CYS A 104 3.72 4.23 -11.78
CA CYS A 104 4.74 4.37 -10.74
C CYS A 104 6.18 4.43 -11.29
N ALA A 105 6.43 4.04 -12.54
CA ALA A 105 7.74 4.15 -13.18
C ALA A 105 8.08 5.58 -13.65
N HIS A 106 7.10 6.49 -13.68
CA HIS A 106 7.32 7.91 -14.03
C HIS A 106 7.69 8.77 -12.81
N TYR A 107 7.51 8.24 -11.59
CA TYR A 107 7.68 8.95 -10.32
C TYR A 107 9.08 8.80 -9.75
#